data_AF-A0A2M7N1A2-F1
#
_entry.id   AF-A0A2M7N1A2-F1
#
_cell.length_a   1.000
_cell.length_b   1.000
_cell.length_c   1.000
_cell.angle_alpha   90.00
_cell.angle_beta   90.00
_cell.angle_gamma   90.00
#
_symmetry.space_group_name_H-M   'P 1'
#
loop_
_entity.id
_entity.type
_entity.pdbx_description
1 polymer ?
#
loop_
_entity_poly.entity_id
_entity_poly.type
_entity_poly.pdbx_seq_one_letter_code
_entity_poly.pdbx_strand_id
1 'polypeptide(L)'
;YNATKKINGVYIYFGVGKGGSSNVPVNVWNNTGTAGAPGAVLATQNVSLTTIKNDVIANYATYVTFSTPVIVSTPFYVGVTLPTTAGDTIAIISNTDGDTNPGTAWEQSSGNNWYPFSDATNSWSLNVQLAIWPVMCPTTGILSIEEKPVAIFPNPANNEVYIILPYPAGEKVNISIFDIYGKLCKQTEIYSSMEGPVKVDLYDLQSGIYLLQIESAKGKFVEKISVIK
;
A
#
# COMPACT_ATOMS: atom_id res chain seq x y z
N TYR A 1 -15.56 -18.31 9.84
CA TYR A 1 -14.67 -18.08 8.69
C TYR A 1 -13.40 -17.43 9.23
N ASN A 2 -12.35 -18.19 9.50
CA ASN A 2 -11.05 -17.67 9.96
C ASN A 2 -10.17 -17.42 8.73
N ALA A 3 -10.37 -16.30 8.06
CA ALA A 3 -9.43 -15.85 7.05
C ALA A 3 -8.14 -15.45 7.76
N THR A 4 -7.13 -16.31 7.73
CA THR A 4 -5.77 -15.96 8.16
C THR A 4 -5.34 -14.75 7.35
N LYS A 5 -5.08 -13.62 8.01
CA LYS A 5 -4.56 -12.42 7.33
C LYS A 5 -3.04 -12.49 7.34
N LYS A 6 -2.40 -12.10 6.23
CA LYS A 6 -0.94 -12.07 6.13
C LYS A 6 -0.45 -10.64 6.00
N ILE A 7 0.68 -10.32 6.62
CA ILE A 7 1.40 -9.06 6.42
C ILE A 7 2.56 -9.34 5.45
N ASN A 8 2.59 -8.63 4.32
CA ASN A 8 3.67 -8.76 3.33
C ASN A 8 4.74 -7.66 3.49
N GLY A 9 4.34 -6.53 4.04
CA GLY A 9 5.23 -5.41 4.27
C GLY A 9 4.60 -4.35 5.16
N VAL A 10 5.31 -3.26 5.38
CA VAL A 10 4.86 -2.14 6.19
C VAL A 10 5.48 -0.85 5.68
N TYR A 11 4.67 0.21 5.63
CA TYR A 11 5.14 1.58 5.46
C TYR A 11 5.29 2.22 6.84
N ILE A 12 6.44 2.82 7.11
CA ILE A 12 6.72 3.56 8.35
C ILE A 12 7.20 4.95 7.98
N TYR A 13 6.55 5.97 8.54
CA TYR A 13 6.98 7.36 8.38
C TYR A 13 7.87 7.74 9.56
N PHE A 14 9.16 7.82 9.29
CA PHE A 14 10.14 8.33 10.24
C PHE A 14 10.21 9.86 10.14
N GLY A 15 10.27 10.53 11.30
CA GLY A 15 10.54 11.97 11.38
C GLY A 15 12.02 12.27 11.64
N VAL A 16 12.75 11.29 12.17
CA VAL A 16 14.19 11.39 12.43
C VAL A 16 14.84 10.07 12.06
N GLY A 17 15.97 10.16 11.36
CA GLY A 17 16.93 9.07 11.15
C GLY A 17 18.34 9.65 11.18
N LYS A 18 19.09 9.39 12.25
CA LYS A 18 20.44 9.91 12.48
C LYS A 18 21.35 8.77 12.91
N GLY A 19 22.54 8.67 12.34
CA GLY A 19 23.49 7.63 12.71
C GLY A 19 24.23 7.00 11.53
N GLY A 20 24.82 5.83 11.79
CA GLY A 20 25.68 5.08 10.88
C GLY A 20 24.96 4.02 10.04
N SER A 21 25.62 2.87 9.84
CA SER A 21 25.17 1.73 9.04
C SER A 21 24.47 0.63 9.86
N SER A 22 23.99 0.95 11.06
CA SER A 22 23.25 0.00 11.89
C SER A 22 21.93 -0.40 11.25
N ASN A 23 21.41 -1.54 11.68
CA ASN A 23 20.10 -2.01 11.27
C ASN A 23 19.08 -1.68 12.37
N VAL A 24 17.90 -1.24 11.92
CA VAL A 24 16.72 -1.04 12.75
C VAL A 24 15.79 -2.24 12.54
N PRO A 25 15.57 -3.08 13.58
CA PRO A 25 14.63 -4.17 13.50
C PRO A 25 13.19 -3.64 13.45
N VAL A 26 12.45 -4.01 12.41
CA VAL A 26 11.00 -3.83 12.31
C VAL A 26 10.35 -5.13 12.72
N ASN A 27 9.53 -5.09 13.77
CA ASN A 27 8.91 -6.29 14.33
C ASN A 27 7.39 -6.24 14.19
N VAL A 28 6.82 -7.44 14.05
CA VAL A 28 5.40 -7.70 14.23
C VAL A 28 5.23 -8.48 15.52
N TRP A 29 4.38 -8.04 16.42
CA TRP A 29 4.02 -8.74 17.66
C TRP A 29 2.57 -9.20 17.63
N ASN A 30 2.28 -10.32 18.30
CA ASN A 30 0.91 -10.69 18.60
C ASN A 30 0.35 -9.83 19.76
N ASN A 31 -0.96 -9.93 20.00
CA ASN A 31 -1.64 -9.25 21.12
C ASN A 31 -1.82 -10.18 22.34
N THR A 32 -0.79 -10.96 22.70
CA THR A 32 -0.87 -11.88 23.87
C THR A 32 -0.21 -11.30 25.12
N GLY A 33 0.27 -10.06 25.08
CA GLY A 33 0.81 -9.38 26.25
C GLY A 33 -0.30 -9.07 27.27
N THR A 34 0.10 -8.87 28.52
CA THR A 34 -0.81 -8.54 29.63
C THR A 34 -1.67 -7.33 29.27
N ALA A 35 -2.98 -7.40 29.56
CA ALA A 35 -3.95 -6.34 29.28
C ALA A 35 -4.03 -5.88 27.80
N GLY A 36 -3.67 -6.76 26.86
CA GLY A 36 -3.67 -6.43 25.43
C GLY A 36 -2.43 -5.67 24.99
N ALA A 37 -1.33 -5.78 25.73
CA ALA A 37 -0.03 -5.27 25.30
C ALA A 37 0.56 -6.14 24.16
N PRO A 38 1.56 -5.62 23.42
CA PRO A 38 2.37 -6.44 22.54
C PRO A 38 2.98 -7.65 23.28
N GLY A 39 2.90 -8.83 22.66
CA GLY A 39 3.34 -10.11 23.24
C GLY A 39 4.59 -10.67 22.55
N ALA A 40 4.48 -11.88 22.00
CA ALA A 40 5.55 -12.54 21.28
C ALA A 40 5.77 -11.92 19.89
N VAL A 41 7.04 -11.84 19.48
CA VAL A 41 7.43 -11.45 18.12
C VAL A 41 7.04 -12.56 17.15
N LEU A 42 6.25 -12.20 16.13
CA LEU A 42 5.83 -13.07 15.03
C LEU A 42 6.81 -13.01 13.86
N ALA A 43 7.41 -11.85 13.62
CA ALA A 43 8.41 -11.65 12.59
C ALA A 43 9.29 -10.43 12.89
N THR A 44 10.51 -10.48 12.40
CA THR A 44 11.48 -9.38 12.42
C THR A 44 12.07 -9.22 11.03
N GLN A 45 12.09 -8.00 10.52
CA GLN A 45 12.81 -7.63 9.32
C GLN A 45 13.69 -6.42 9.60
N ASN A 46 14.96 -6.52 9.26
CA ASN A 46 15.90 -5.42 9.41
C ASN A 46 15.81 -4.46 8.21
N VAL A 47 15.79 -3.17 8.51
CA VAL A 47 16.03 -2.08 7.55
C VAL A 47 17.27 -1.30 7.96
N SER A 48 18.08 -0.87 7.01
CA SER A 48 19.28 -0.11 7.36
C SER A 48 18.92 1.32 7.80
N LEU A 49 19.63 1.84 8.79
CA LEU A 49 19.46 3.23 9.25
C LEU A 49 19.83 4.22 8.14
N THR A 50 20.70 3.83 7.21
CA THR A 50 21.00 4.62 6.01
C THR A 50 19.79 4.75 5.10
N THR A 51 19.01 3.68 4.90
CA THR A 51 17.75 3.73 4.14
C THR A 51 16.78 4.69 4.81
N ILE A 52 16.54 4.53 6.12
CA ILE A 52 15.63 5.40 6.88
C ILE A 52 16.05 6.87 6.74
N LYS A 53 17.34 7.17 6.92
CA LYS A 53 17.85 8.54 6.80
C LYS A 53 17.58 9.14 5.41
N ASN A 54 17.80 8.37 4.35
CA ASN A 54 17.55 8.84 2.99
C ASN A 54 16.06 9.09 2.75
N ASP A 55 15.19 8.22 3.25
CA ASP A 55 13.73 8.39 3.14
C ASP A 55 13.25 9.62 3.92
N VAL A 56 13.76 9.84 5.13
CA VAL A 56 13.47 11.05 5.94
C VAL A 56 13.87 12.32 5.19
N ILE A 57 15.07 12.36 4.60
CA ILE A 57 15.54 13.52 3.80
C ILE A 57 14.66 13.74 2.57
N ALA A 58 14.20 12.67 1.94
CA ALA A 58 13.32 12.70 0.78
C ALA A 58 11.83 12.93 1.14
N ASN A 59 11.49 12.99 2.43
CA ASN A 59 10.11 13.02 2.93
C ASN A 59 9.25 11.86 2.42
N TYR A 60 9.84 10.66 2.36
CA TYR A 60 9.19 9.42 1.95
C TYR A 60 8.97 8.48 3.12
N ALA A 61 7.98 7.60 2.97
CA ALA A 61 7.79 6.48 3.87
C ALA A 61 8.87 5.42 3.61
N THR A 62 9.46 4.88 4.67
CA THR A 62 10.30 3.70 4.55
C THR A 62 9.42 2.47 4.38
N TYR A 63 9.58 1.79 3.24
CA TYR A 63 8.88 0.54 2.96
C TYR A 63 9.74 -0.66 3.32
N VAL A 64 9.21 -1.53 4.18
CA VAL A 64 9.90 -2.76 4.62
C VAL A 64 9.08 -3.97 4.17
N THR A 65 9.72 -4.88 3.44
CA THR A 65 9.11 -6.13 2.98
C THR A 65 9.53 -7.29 3.86
N PHE A 66 8.58 -8.09 4.33
CA PHE A 66 8.89 -9.32 5.06
C PHE A 66 9.22 -10.43 4.06
N SER A 67 10.38 -11.08 4.24
CA SER A 67 10.82 -12.18 3.37
C SER A 67 9.84 -13.35 3.35
N THR A 68 9.13 -13.58 4.46
CA THR A 68 8.04 -14.54 4.59
C THR A 68 6.79 -13.80 5.07
N PRO A 69 5.64 -13.91 4.36
CA PRO A 69 4.39 -13.30 4.78
C PRO A 69 4.02 -13.69 6.22
N VAL A 70 3.84 -12.69 7.08
CA VAL A 70 3.61 -12.89 8.51
C VAL A 70 2.15 -13.22 8.76
N ILE A 71 1.88 -14.41 9.30
CA ILE A 71 0.53 -14.84 9.63
C ILE A 71 0.06 -14.14 10.91
N VAL A 72 -1.08 -13.43 10.82
CA VAL A 72 -1.76 -12.83 11.98
C VAL A 72 -3.20 -13.31 12.07
N SER A 73 -3.54 -13.93 13.21
CA SER A 73 -4.87 -14.50 13.49
C SER A 73 -5.64 -13.74 14.57
N THR A 74 -4.98 -12.81 15.27
CA THR A 74 -5.53 -11.96 16.33
C THR A 74 -5.17 -10.50 16.01
N PRO A 75 -5.64 -9.51 16.80
CA PRO A 75 -4.99 -8.21 16.82
C PRO A 75 -3.47 -8.37 16.97
N PHE A 76 -2.73 -7.44 16.37
CA PHE A 76 -1.28 -7.46 16.28
C PHE A 76 -0.74 -6.05 16.38
N TYR A 77 0.56 -5.93 16.63
CA TYR A 77 1.28 -4.67 16.68
C TYR A 77 2.43 -4.69 15.68
N VAL A 78 2.72 -3.54 15.09
CA VAL A 78 3.91 -3.36 14.24
C VAL A 78 4.66 -2.14 14.74
N GLY A 79 5.97 -2.23 14.78
CA GLY A 79 6.83 -1.19 15.33
C GLY A 79 8.30 -1.51 15.12
N VAL A 80 9.15 -0.74 15.77
CA VAL A 80 10.61 -0.84 15.61
C VAL A 80 11.28 -1.05 16.95
N THR A 81 12.43 -1.72 16.93
CA THR A 81 13.37 -1.67 18.05
C THR A 81 14.31 -0.49 17.81
N LEU A 82 14.37 0.42 18.80
CA LEU A 82 15.24 1.59 18.72
C LEU A 82 16.72 1.14 18.69
N PRO A 83 17.58 1.82 17.91
CA PRO A 83 19.00 1.52 17.88
C PRO A 83 19.65 1.82 19.24
N THR A 84 20.55 0.95 19.69
CA THR A 84 21.27 1.08 20.96
C THR A 84 22.71 1.58 20.79
N THR A 85 23.20 1.65 19.54
CA THR A 85 24.52 2.20 19.22
C THR A 85 24.54 3.68 19.55
N ALA A 86 25.54 4.12 20.31
CA ALA A 86 25.68 5.52 20.67
C ALA A 86 25.74 6.43 19.43
N GLY A 87 24.87 7.44 19.38
CA GLY A 87 24.77 8.39 18.27
C GLY A 87 23.74 8.03 17.20
N ASP A 88 23.24 6.78 17.20
CA ASP A 88 22.12 6.38 16.35
C ASP A 88 20.79 6.78 17.00
N THR A 89 19.86 7.30 16.21
CA THR A 89 18.57 7.79 16.68
C THR A 89 17.54 7.69 15.56
N ILE A 90 16.35 7.23 15.90
CA ILE A 90 15.18 7.26 15.03
C ILE A 90 13.98 7.81 15.80
N ALA A 91 13.04 8.42 15.08
CA ALA A 91 11.73 8.77 15.61
C ALA A 91 10.67 8.48 14.56
N ILE A 92 9.54 7.94 14.98
CA ILE A 92 8.37 7.70 14.12
C ILE A 92 7.42 8.88 14.30
N ILE A 93 6.87 9.37 13.19
CA ILE A 93 5.86 10.43 13.22
C ILE A 93 4.59 9.88 13.88
N SER A 94 3.95 10.71 14.71
CA SER A 94 2.60 10.44 15.22
C SER A 94 1.61 11.47 14.68
N ASN A 95 0.32 11.22 14.84
CA ASN A 95 -0.67 12.29 14.80
C ASN A 95 -0.57 13.21 16.01
N THR A 96 -1.40 14.25 16.05
CA THR A 96 -1.50 15.17 17.18
C THR A 96 -2.21 14.49 18.35
N ASP A 97 -1.79 14.80 19.58
CA ASP A 97 -2.38 14.25 20.79
C ASP A 97 -3.89 14.52 20.85
N GLY A 98 -4.66 13.46 21.12
CA GLY A 98 -6.13 13.51 21.20
C GLY A 98 -6.84 13.21 19.88
N ASP A 99 -6.16 13.26 18.73
CA ASP A 99 -6.76 12.91 17.43
C ASP A 99 -7.14 11.42 17.34
N THR A 100 -6.50 10.57 18.16
CA THR A 100 -6.86 9.15 18.30
C THR A 100 -7.15 8.84 19.75
N ASN A 101 -8.41 8.52 20.06
CA ASN A 101 -8.85 8.19 21.41
C ASN A 101 -9.73 6.92 21.41
N PRO A 102 -9.31 5.82 22.08
CA PRO A 102 -8.06 5.69 22.82
C PRO A 102 -6.83 5.61 21.89
N GLY A 103 -5.69 6.14 22.35
CA GLY A 103 -4.42 6.01 21.64
C GLY A 103 -4.03 4.54 21.41
N THR A 104 -3.35 4.26 20.31
CA THR A 104 -2.94 2.88 19.92
C THR A 104 -1.42 2.66 19.97
N ALA A 105 -0.65 3.72 20.28
CA ALA A 105 0.80 3.65 20.41
C ALA A 105 1.22 2.98 21.72
N TRP A 106 2.26 2.14 21.64
CA TRP A 106 2.88 1.44 22.77
C TRP A 106 4.40 1.62 22.71
N GLU A 107 5.04 1.68 23.87
CA GLU A 107 6.49 1.58 24.02
C GLU A 107 6.87 0.44 24.97
N GLN A 108 8.06 -0.10 24.75
CA GLN A 108 8.68 -1.02 25.68
C GLN A 108 9.79 -0.30 26.44
N SER A 109 9.67 -0.26 27.75
CA SER A 109 10.74 0.23 28.64
C SER A 109 11.97 -0.69 28.61
N SER A 110 13.11 -0.19 29.09
CA SER A 110 14.34 -0.99 29.22
C SER A 110 14.20 -2.19 30.18
N GLY A 111 13.17 -2.20 31.03
CA GLY A 111 12.81 -3.33 31.90
C GLY A 111 11.93 -4.40 31.23
N ASN A 112 11.75 -4.34 29.90
CA ASN A 112 10.88 -5.20 29.09
C ASN A 112 9.37 -5.06 29.36
N ASN A 113 8.95 -4.05 30.12
CA ASN A 113 7.54 -3.76 30.35
C ASN A 113 6.99 -2.89 29.24
N TRP A 114 5.82 -3.27 28.71
CA TRP A 114 5.06 -2.52 27.72
C TRP A 114 4.10 -1.55 28.38
N TYR A 115 4.11 -0.30 27.92
CA TYR A 115 3.17 0.73 28.35
C TYR A 115 2.50 1.38 27.12
N PRO A 116 1.18 1.62 27.17
CA PRO A 116 0.54 2.45 26.16
C PRO A 116 1.03 3.89 26.36
N PHE A 117 1.17 4.64 25.28
CA PHE A 117 1.58 6.06 25.36
C PHE A 117 0.64 6.89 26.24
N SER A 118 -0.61 6.45 26.38
CA SER A 118 -1.64 7.10 27.19
C SER A 118 -1.50 6.86 28.70
N ASP A 119 -0.60 5.98 29.15
CA ASP A 119 -0.31 5.79 30.58
C ASP A 119 0.35 7.06 31.14
N ALA A 120 -0.36 7.77 32.02
CA ALA A 120 0.10 9.01 32.62
C ALA A 120 1.12 8.83 33.76
N THR A 121 1.30 7.60 34.25
CA THR A 121 2.21 7.27 35.35
C THR A 121 3.55 6.76 34.84
N ASN A 122 3.53 5.89 33.83
CA ASN A 122 4.71 5.16 33.37
C ASN A 122 5.13 5.52 31.94
N SER A 123 4.36 6.36 31.24
CA SER A 123 4.60 6.74 29.84
C SER A 123 4.24 8.21 29.60
N TRP A 124 3.96 8.57 28.36
CA TRP A 124 3.91 9.95 27.86
C TRP A 124 2.63 10.72 28.21
N SER A 125 1.58 10.05 28.72
CA SER A 125 0.24 10.61 28.85
C SER A 125 -0.36 11.13 27.53
N LEU A 126 0.00 10.52 26.40
CA LEU A 126 -0.42 10.92 25.05
C LEU A 126 -1.38 9.90 24.42
N ASN A 127 -2.47 10.39 23.84
CA ASN A 127 -3.41 9.61 23.04
C ASN A 127 -3.12 9.80 21.56
N VAL A 128 -2.20 8.98 21.04
CA VAL A 128 -1.70 9.06 19.66
C VAL A 128 -1.67 7.70 18.97
N GLN A 129 -1.55 7.74 17.65
CA GLN A 129 -1.19 6.62 16.79
C GLN A 129 0.11 6.95 16.06
N LEU A 130 0.98 5.96 15.93
CA LEU A 130 2.20 6.07 15.14
C LEU A 130 1.90 5.85 13.66
N ALA A 131 2.59 6.59 12.80
CA ALA A 131 2.45 6.58 11.35
C ALA A 131 3.05 5.30 10.73
N ILE A 132 2.36 4.17 10.97
CA ILE A 132 2.73 2.81 10.59
C ILE A 132 1.53 2.16 9.88
N TRP A 133 1.71 1.76 8.62
CA TRP A 133 0.66 1.13 7.82
C TRP A 133 1.10 -0.26 7.32
N PRO A 134 0.59 -1.35 7.91
CA PRO A 134 0.88 -2.70 7.44
C PRO A 134 0.19 -2.97 6.09
N VAL A 135 0.91 -3.57 5.15
CA VAL A 135 0.38 -4.05 3.88
C VAL A 135 -0.14 -5.47 4.08
N MET A 136 -1.46 -5.58 4.19
CA MET A 136 -2.16 -6.84 4.43
C MET A 136 -2.50 -7.54 3.10
N CYS A 137 -2.14 -8.80 2.97
CA CYS A 137 -2.67 -9.70 1.96
C CYS A 137 -3.73 -10.60 2.62
N PRO A 138 -5.03 -10.46 2.29
CA PRO A 138 -6.02 -11.41 2.76
C PRO A 138 -5.76 -12.76 2.08
N THR A 139 -5.42 -13.79 2.86
CA THR A 139 -5.35 -15.15 2.32
C THR A 139 -6.80 -15.61 2.09
N THR A 140 -7.17 -15.77 0.82
CA THR A 140 -8.45 -16.26 0.31
C THR A 140 -9.69 -15.43 0.68
N GLY A 141 -9.94 -14.46 -0.18
CA GLY A 141 -11.25 -13.95 -0.58
C GLY A 141 -11.06 -13.30 -1.94
N ILE A 142 -12.03 -13.41 -2.84
CA ILE A 142 -12.04 -12.53 -4.02
C ILE A 142 -12.11 -11.12 -3.44
N LEU A 143 -10.99 -10.40 -3.47
CA LEU A 143 -11.06 -8.95 -3.42
C LEU A 143 -11.93 -8.59 -4.61
N SER A 144 -13.12 -8.04 -4.37
CA SER A 144 -13.73 -7.19 -5.37
C SER A 144 -12.67 -6.14 -5.68
N ILE A 145 -12.02 -6.28 -6.83
CA ILE A 145 -11.19 -5.23 -7.42
C ILE A 145 -12.20 -4.13 -7.76
N GLU A 146 -12.55 -3.34 -6.76
CA GLU A 146 -13.36 -2.14 -6.92
C GLU A 146 -12.48 -0.90 -7.07
N GLU A 147 -11.18 -1.09 -7.29
CA GLU A 147 -10.39 -0.14 -8.05
C GLU A 147 -10.19 -0.73 -9.43
N LYS A 148 -11.06 -0.38 -10.38
CA LYS A 148 -10.68 -0.50 -11.79
C LYS A 148 -9.49 0.42 -11.97
N PRO A 149 -8.25 -0.08 -12.14
CA PRO A 149 -7.07 0.77 -12.27
C PRO A 149 -7.16 1.65 -13.52
N VAL A 150 -8.02 1.25 -14.46
CA VAL A 150 -8.29 1.96 -15.71
C VAL A 150 -9.72 2.48 -15.69
N ALA A 151 -9.90 3.78 -15.92
CA ALA A 151 -11.20 4.36 -16.20
C ALA A 151 -11.40 4.49 -17.72
N ILE A 152 -12.55 4.02 -18.23
CA ILE A 152 -12.93 4.12 -19.64
C ILE A 152 -14.29 4.79 -19.75
N PHE A 153 -14.37 5.93 -20.44
CA PHE A 153 -15.60 6.72 -20.57
C PHE A 153 -15.64 7.51 -21.90
N PRO A 154 -16.83 7.89 -22.40
CA PRO A 154 -18.13 7.45 -21.94
C PRO A 154 -18.38 5.98 -22.29
N ASN A 155 -19.15 5.28 -21.46
CA ASN A 155 -19.67 3.96 -21.77
C ASN A 155 -21.17 3.95 -21.37
N PRO A 156 -22.12 3.93 -22.34
CA PRO A 156 -21.92 3.73 -23.77
C PRO A 156 -21.16 4.87 -24.48
N ALA A 157 -20.33 4.49 -25.46
CA ALA A 157 -19.54 5.37 -26.29
C ALA A 157 -20.23 5.62 -27.64
N ASN A 158 -19.98 6.79 -28.24
CA ASN A 158 -20.42 7.06 -29.61
C ASN A 158 -19.24 6.86 -30.59
N ASN A 159 -18.49 7.92 -30.85
CA ASN A 159 -17.38 7.88 -31.81
C ASN A 159 -16.00 7.76 -31.16
N GLU A 160 -15.91 7.84 -29.83
CA GLU A 160 -14.64 7.86 -29.09
C GLU A 160 -14.82 7.36 -27.66
N VAL A 161 -13.72 6.87 -27.08
CA VAL A 161 -13.58 6.62 -25.65
C VAL A 161 -12.29 7.26 -25.15
N TYR A 162 -12.31 7.66 -23.89
CA TYR A 162 -11.23 8.19 -23.11
C TYR A 162 -10.77 7.15 -22.11
N ILE A 163 -9.47 6.92 -22.05
CA ILE A 163 -8.84 5.92 -21.18
C ILE A 163 -7.90 6.66 -20.22
N ILE A 164 -8.11 6.50 -18.92
CA ILE A 164 -7.16 6.93 -17.88
C ILE A 164 -6.38 5.71 -17.42
N LEU A 165 -5.05 5.78 -17.49
CA LEU A 165 -4.12 4.73 -17.09
C LEU A 165 -3.38 5.17 -15.82
N PRO A 166 -3.13 4.28 -14.84
CA PRO A 166 -2.45 4.63 -13.59
C PRO A 166 -0.92 4.44 -13.69
N TYR A 167 -0.38 4.31 -14.90
CA TYR A 167 1.02 4.03 -15.14
C TYR A 167 1.85 5.33 -15.25
N PRO A 168 3.16 5.30 -14.94
CA PRO A 168 4.05 6.44 -15.18
C PRO A 168 3.96 6.92 -16.64
N ALA A 169 4.10 8.22 -16.89
CA ALA A 169 4.05 8.77 -18.24
C ALA A 169 5.14 8.17 -19.15
N GLY A 170 4.81 7.94 -20.42
CA GLY A 170 5.75 7.48 -21.45
C GLY A 170 5.84 5.97 -21.65
N GLU A 171 5.05 5.17 -20.92
CA GLU A 171 4.94 3.72 -21.14
C GLU A 171 4.09 3.44 -22.39
N LYS A 172 4.58 2.57 -23.26
CA LYS A 172 3.84 2.13 -24.46
C LYS A 172 2.77 1.12 -24.07
N VAL A 173 1.55 1.35 -24.53
CA VAL A 173 0.38 0.53 -24.22
C VAL A 173 -0.35 0.15 -25.51
N ASN A 174 -0.61 -1.14 -25.68
CA ASN A 174 -1.38 -1.67 -26.80
C ASN A 174 -2.86 -1.74 -26.42
N ILE A 175 -3.71 -1.13 -27.24
CA ILE A 175 -5.17 -1.20 -27.12
C ILE A 175 -5.69 -2.08 -28.25
N SER A 176 -6.46 -3.10 -27.92
CA SER A 176 -7.12 -3.99 -28.87
C SER A 176 -8.60 -4.05 -28.57
N ILE A 177 -9.45 -3.94 -29.59
CA ILE A 177 -10.91 -3.99 -29.45
C ILE A 177 -11.41 -5.21 -30.21
N PHE A 178 -12.14 -6.08 -29.52
CA PHE A 178 -12.71 -7.31 -30.05
C PHE A 178 -14.24 -7.25 -30.02
N ASP A 179 -14.90 -7.89 -30.99
CA ASP A 179 -16.34 -8.16 -30.88
C ASP A 179 -16.62 -9.29 -29.87
N ILE A 180 -17.91 -9.56 -29.61
CA ILE A 180 -18.34 -10.63 -28.68
C ILE A 180 -17.94 -12.05 -29.14
N TYR A 181 -17.55 -12.23 -30.39
CA TYR A 181 -17.07 -13.50 -30.93
C TYR A 181 -15.54 -13.62 -30.87
N GLY A 182 -14.85 -12.60 -30.34
CA GLY A 182 -13.40 -12.56 -30.20
C GLY A 182 -12.66 -12.13 -31.48
N LYS A 183 -13.36 -11.62 -32.49
CA LYS A 183 -12.71 -11.07 -33.70
C LYS A 183 -12.09 -9.73 -33.37
N LEU A 184 -10.81 -9.54 -33.72
CA LEU A 184 -10.13 -8.25 -33.60
C LEU A 184 -10.75 -7.24 -34.58
N CYS A 185 -11.34 -6.17 -34.05
CA CYS A 185 -11.98 -5.10 -34.80
C CYS A 185 -11.08 -3.88 -34.98
N LYS A 186 -10.28 -3.54 -33.96
CA LYS A 186 -9.38 -2.39 -33.99
C LYS A 186 -8.18 -2.64 -33.09
N GLN A 187 -7.02 -2.10 -33.47
CA GLN A 187 -5.81 -2.11 -32.67
C GLN A 187 -5.11 -0.76 -32.80
N THR A 188 -4.65 -0.20 -31.68
CA THR A 188 -3.90 1.05 -31.66
C THR A 188 -2.86 1.02 -30.54
N GLU A 189 -1.81 1.81 -30.70
CA GLU A 189 -0.76 1.98 -29.70
C GLU A 189 -0.87 3.39 -29.13
N ILE A 190 -0.87 3.49 -27.81
CA ILE A 190 -0.88 4.76 -27.09
C ILE A 190 0.28 4.82 -26.11
N TYR A 191 0.60 6.03 -25.67
CA TYR A 191 1.52 6.25 -24.55
C TYR A 191 0.72 6.65 -23.32
N SER A 192 1.07 6.11 -22.16
CA SER A 192 0.53 6.60 -20.89
C SER A 192 0.87 8.09 -20.73
N SER A 193 -0.11 8.88 -20.35
CA SER A 193 0.03 10.31 -20.11
C SER A 193 -0.36 10.59 -18.66
N MET A 194 0.46 11.37 -17.96
CA MET A 194 0.05 11.97 -16.69
C MET A 194 -0.75 13.27 -16.88
N GLU A 195 -0.84 13.79 -18.10
CA GLU A 195 -1.49 15.05 -18.43
C GLU A 195 -3.00 14.92 -18.66
N GLY A 196 -3.55 13.70 -18.61
CA GLY A 196 -4.98 13.46 -18.74
C GLY A 196 -5.34 12.19 -19.52
N PRO A 197 -6.64 11.99 -19.81
CA PRO A 197 -7.13 10.82 -20.51
C PRO A 197 -6.62 10.75 -21.95
N VAL A 198 -6.35 9.53 -22.42
CA VAL A 198 -6.00 9.26 -23.81
C VAL A 198 -7.25 8.94 -24.61
N LYS A 199 -7.40 9.59 -25.77
CA LYS A 199 -8.52 9.35 -26.68
C LYS A 199 -8.24 8.16 -27.60
N VAL A 200 -9.25 7.29 -27.78
CA VAL A 200 -9.28 6.22 -28.79
C VAL A 200 -10.52 6.39 -29.65
N ASP A 201 -10.34 6.58 -30.96
CA ASP A 201 -11.45 6.75 -31.90
C ASP A 201 -12.13 5.40 -32.20
N LEU A 202 -13.46 5.39 -32.21
CA LEU A 202 -14.33 4.24 -32.48
C LEU A 202 -15.18 4.41 -33.75
N TYR A 203 -14.87 5.41 -34.57
CA TYR A 203 -15.65 5.78 -35.78
C TYR A 203 -15.89 4.61 -36.75
N ASP A 204 -14.96 3.65 -36.79
CA ASP A 204 -15.01 2.49 -37.68
C ASP A 204 -15.85 1.32 -37.12
N LEU A 205 -16.30 1.40 -35.86
CA LEU A 205 -17.08 0.35 -35.21
C LEU A 205 -18.58 0.57 -35.40
N GLN A 206 -19.37 -0.49 -35.47
CA GLN A 206 -20.83 -0.41 -35.52
C GLN A 206 -21.42 -0.37 -34.11
N SER A 207 -22.71 -0.05 -33.98
CA SER A 207 -23.39 -0.16 -32.69
C SER A 207 -23.37 -1.61 -32.19
N GLY A 208 -22.93 -1.83 -30.96
CA GLY A 208 -22.74 -3.17 -30.42
C GLY A 208 -21.93 -3.22 -29.13
N ILE A 209 -21.74 -4.44 -28.62
CA ILE A 209 -20.91 -4.71 -27.44
C ILE A 209 -19.53 -5.17 -27.90
N TYR A 210 -18.49 -4.60 -27.29
CA TYR A 210 -17.10 -4.92 -27.58
C TYR A 210 -16.31 -5.17 -26.29
N LEU A 211 -15.22 -5.92 -26.41
CA LEU A 211 -14.21 -6.08 -25.37
C LEU A 211 -13.00 -5.22 -25.72
N LEU A 212 -12.70 -4.23 -24.89
CA LEU A 212 -11.50 -3.41 -24.99
C LEU A 212 -10.43 -4.00 -24.08
N GLN A 213 -9.36 -4.49 -24.69
CA GLN A 213 -8.17 -5.01 -24.05
C GLN A 213 -7.06 -3.96 -24.05
N ILE A 214 -6.40 -3.79 -22.92
CA ILE A 214 -5.25 -2.92 -22.69
C ILE A 214 -4.09 -3.80 -22.24
N GLU A 215 -2.95 -3.71 -22.92
CA GLU A 215 -1.77 -4.52 -22.62
C GLU A 215 -0.52 -3.65 -22.55
N SER A 216 0.20 -3.77 -21.44
CA SER A 216 1.47 -3.08 -21.18
C SER A 216 2.48 -4.03 -20.53
N ALA A 217 3.71 -3.57 -20.32
CA ALA A 217 4.71 -4.32 -19.57
C ALA A 217 4.29 -4.65 -18.12
N LYS A 218 3.29 -3.95 -17.57
CA LYS A 218 2.79 -4.13 -16.20
C LYS A 218 1.63 -5.13 -16.11
N GLY A 219 1.00 -5.46 -17.23
CA GLY A 219 -0.08 -6.43 -17.26
C GLY A 219 -1.10 -6.20 -18.36
N LYS A 220 -2.18 -6.98 -18.29
CA LYS A 220 -3.28 -6.99 -19.24
C LYS A 220 -4.59 -6.71 -18.51
N PHE A 221 -5.39 -5.80 -19.06
CA PHE A 221 -6.70 -5.41 -18.55
C PHE A 221 -7.74 -5.55 -19.67
N VAL A 222 -8.97 -5.96 -19.33
CA VAL A 222 -10.06 -6.14 -20.29
C VAL A 222 -11.33 -5.54 -19.72
N GLU A 223 -11.99 -4.69 -20.48
CA GLU A 223 -13.24 -4.03 -20.10
C GLU A 223 -14.29 -4.19 -21.20
N LYS A 224 -15.55 -4.36 -20.80
CA LYS A 224 -16.68 -4.38 -21.74
C LYS A 224 -17.14 -2.95 -22.04
N ILE A 225 -17.17 -2.57 -23.31
CA ILE A 225 -17.70 -1.29 -23.78
C ILE A 225 -18.92 -1.48 -24.69
N SER A 226 -19.86 -0.54 -24.64
CA SER A 226 -20.99 -0.48 -25.56
C SER A 226 -20.79 0.70 -26.52
N VAL A 227 -20.94 0.48 -27.82
CA VAL A 227 -20.90 1.53 -28.85
C VAL A 227 -22.32 1.77 -29.36
N ILE A 228 -22.72 3.04 -29.46
CA ILE A 228 -24.04 3.48 -29.94
C ILE A 228 -23.86 4.64 -30.93
N LYS A 229 -24.23 4.40 -32.19
CA LYS A 229 -24.31 5.39 -33.28
C LYS A 229 -25.73 5.89 -33.50
#